data_AF-A0A0K9NKQ4-F1
#
_entry.id   AF-A0A0K9NKQ4-F1
#
_cell.length_a   1.000
_cell.length_b   1.000
_cell.length_c   1.000
_cell.angle_alpha   90.00
_cell.angle_beta   90.00
_cell.angle_gamma   90.00
#
_symmetry.space_group_name_H-M   'P 1'
#
loop_
_entity.id
_entity.type
_entity.pdbx_description
1 polymer ?
#
loop_
_entity_poly.entity_id
_entity_poly.type
_entity_poly.pdbx_seq_one_letter_code
_entity_poly.pdbx_strand_id
1 'polypeptide(L)' 'MGVERREEEGWETPKRTEYKIPLVFPCPPPPRKKKSPVLFKRRNPPKNGYFQPPDLEALFALTPRRETSCA' A
#
# COMPACT_ATOMS: atom_id res chain seq x y z
N MET A 1 -38.88 -30.35 36.08
CA MET A 1 -38.53 -29.43 34.98
C MET A 1 -37.26 -28.70 35.40
N GLY A 2 -36.09 -29.22 34.99
CA GLY A 2 -34.81 -28.59 35.29
C GLY A 2 -34.51 -27.55 34.22
N VAL A 3 -34.49 -26.28 34.61
CA VAL A 3 -33.90 -25.21 33.80
C VAL A 3 -32.48 -25.04 34.31
N GLU A 4 -31.59 -25.88 33.81
CA GLU A 4 -30.15 -25.65 33.87
C GLU A 4 -29.87 -24.39 33.05
N ARG A 5 -29.77 -23.25 33.73
CA ARG A 5 -29.33 -21.99 33.14
C ARG A 5 -27.84 -22.13 32.89
N ARG A 6 -27.48 -22.57 31.69
CA ARG A 6 -26.10 -22.58 31.22
C ARG A 6 -25.54 -21.17 31.34
N GLU A 7 -24.54 -21.01 32.18
CA GLU A 7 -23.72 -19.82 32.33
C GLU A 7 -22.92 -19.63 31.04
N GLU A 8 -23.49 -18.91 30.07
CA GLU A 8 -22.69 -18.26 29.03
C GLU A 8 -22.12 -16.97 29.64
N GLU A 9 -21.15 -17.10 30.54
CA GLU A 9 -20.26 -15.98 30.84
C GLU A 9 -19.30 -15.85 29.66
N GLY A 10 -19.81 -15.25 28.59
CA GLY A 10 -19.02 -14.87 27.43
C GLY A 10 -17.94 -13.87 27.81
N TRP A 11 -16.91 -13.77 26.98
CA TRP A 11 -15.87 -12.75 27.13
C TRP A 11 -16.44 -11.39 26.73
N GLU A 12 -16.94 -10.62 27.69
CA GLU A 12 -17.49 -9.28 27.46
C GLU A 12 -16.48 -8.19 27.86
N THR A 13 -16.47 -7.09 27.11
CA THR A 13 -15.65 -5.92 27.45
C THR A 13 -16.14 -5.29 28.76
N PRO A 14 -15.26 -5.00 29.74
CA PRO A 14 -15.64 -4.36 31.00
C PRO A 14 -16.41 -3.05 30.79
N LYS A 15 -17.59 -2.94 31.40
CA LYS A 15 -18.51 -1.80 31.21
C LYS A 15 -18.20 -0.58 32.09
N ARG A 16 -17.33 -0.73 33.11
CA ARG A 16 -16.98 0.37 34.02
C ARG A 16 -16.19 1.45 33.27
N THR A 17 -16.48 2.70 33.59
CA THR A 17 -15.91 3.88 32.90
C THR A 17 -14.38 3.95 33.00
N GLU A 18 -13.82 3.49 34.11
CA GLU A 18 -12.38 3.43 34.37
C GLU A 18 -11.60 2.57 33.36
N TYR A 19 -12.27 1.57 32.76
CA TYR A 19 -11.69 0.65 31.78
C TYR A 19 -12.09 0.99 30.33
N LYS A 20 -12.91 2.02 30.11
CA LYS A 20 -13.29 2.45 28.76
C LYS A 20 -12.16 3.27 28.15
N ILE A 21 -11.87 2.99 26.88
CA ILE A 21 -10.98 3.83 26.09
C ILE A 21 -11.60 5.24 26.03
N PRO A 22 -10.85 6.32 26.32
CA PRO A 22 -11.33 7.68 26.19
C PRO A 22 -11.90 7.93 24.80
N LEU A 23 -13.13 8.45 24.74
CA LEU A 23 -13.84 8.69 23.47
C LEU A 23 -13.21 9.80 22.62
N VAL A 24 -12.41 10.65 23.26
CA VAL A 24 -11.77 11.82 22.63
C VAL A 24 -10.28 11.77 22.94
N PHE A 25 -9.51 11.27 21.99
CA PHE A 25 -8.09 11.59 21.92
C PHE A 25 -7.94 12.90 21.14
N PRO A 26 -7.33 13.95 21.72
CA PRO A 26 -7.01 15.13 20.92
C PRO A 26 -6.07 14.69 19.81
N CYS A 27 -6.45 14.93 18.54
CA CYS A 27 -5.55 14.68 17.43
C CYS A 27 -4.25 15.46 17.65
N PRO A 28 -3.08 14.87 17.35
CA PRO A 28 -1.84 15.62 17.40
C PRO A 28 -1.94 16.85 16.49
N PRO A 29 -1.27 17.96 16.82
CA PRO A 29 -1.28 19.15 15.99
C PRO A 29 -0.78 18.83 14.58
N PRO A 30 -1.31 19.51 13.54
CA PRO A 30 -0.93 19.22 12.16
C PRO A 30 0.57 19.43 11.94
N PRO A 31 1.21 18.61 11.08
CA PRO A 31 2.61 18.80 10.75
C PRO A 31 2.84 20.18 10.14
N ARG A 32 3.94 20.84 10.54
CA ARG A 32 4.29 22.17 10.04
C ARG A 32 4.55 22.10 8.53
N LYS A 33 3.91 22.99 7.76
CA LYS A 33 4.23 23.16 6.34
C LYS A 33 5.73 23.48 6.21
N LYS A 34 6.47 22.63 5.47
CA LYS A 34 7.86 22.92 5.10
C LYS A 34 7.85 24.16 4.19
N LYS A 35 8.66 25.18 4.51
CA LYS A 35 8.99 26.24 3.54
C LYS A 35 9.56 25.54 2.31
N SER A 36 9.01 25.86 1.14
CA SER A 36 9.13 25.08 -0.10
C SER A 36 10.49 24.39 -0.24
N PRO A 37 10.56 23.06 -0.31
CA PRO A 37 11.79 22.44 -0.72
C PRO A 37 12.03 22.84 -2.17
N VAL A 38 13.26 23.24 -2.46
CA VAL A 38 13.82 23.48 -3.80
C VAL A 38 13.53 22.30 -4.77
N LEU A 39 13.09 21.16 -4.23
CA LEU A 39 12.55 19.97 -4.91
C LEU A 39 11.29 20.20 -5.77
N PHE A 40 10.53 21.28 -5.56
CA PHE A 40 9.37 21.61 -6.40
C PHE A 40 9.71 22.44 -7.64
N LYS A 41 10.98 22.78 -7.88
CA LYS A 41 11.38 23.19 -9.22
C LYS A 41 11.17 21.98 -10.11
N ARG A 42 10.07 21.98 -10.86
CA ARG A 42 9.75 20.92 -11.82
C ARG A 42 10.97 20.72 -12.70
N ARG A 43 11.70 19.63 -12.47
CA ARG A 43 12.83 19.28 -13.31
C ARG A 43 12.24 18.94 -14.68
N ASN A 44 12.78 19.56 -15.73
CA ASN A 44 12.38 19.21 -17.08
C ASN A 44 12.58 17.71 -17.29
N PRO A 45 11.70 17.05 -18.06
CA PRO A 45 11.89 15.65 -18.40
C PRO A 45 13.26 15.46 -19.08
N PRO A 46 13.88 14.27 -18.96
CA PRO A 46 15.11 13.96 -19.68
C PRO A 46 14.90 14.16 -21.18
N LYS A 47 15.90 14.75 -21.85
CA LYS A 47 15.85 15.04 -23.29
C LYS A 47 15.57 13.80 -24.14
N ASN A 48 16.02 12.64 -23.68
CA ASN A 48 15.97 11.38 -24.42
C ASN A 48 14.83 10.47 -23.92
N GLY A 49 13.83 11.04 -23.25
CA GLY A 49 12.76 10.28 -22.60
C GLY A 49 13.23 9.55 -21.33
N TYR A 50 12.27 9.02 -20.58
CA TYR A 50 12.54 8.25 -19.36
C TYR A 50 12.88 6.79 -19.64
N PHE A 51 12.36 6.26 -20.75
CA PHE A 51 12.59 4.90 -21.18
C PHE A 51 13.53 4.93 -22.38
N GLN A 52 14.65 4.23 -22.26
CA GLN A 52 15.59 4.00 -23.35
C GLN A 52 15.48 2.52 -23.70
N PRO A 53 14.61 2.16 -24.67
CA PRO A 53 14.48 0.77 -25.06
C PRO A 53 15.82 0.25 -25.55
N PRO A 54 16.16 -1.03 -25.26
CA PRO A 54 17.26 -1.69 -25.91
C PRO A 54 17.00 -1.75 -27.42
N ASP A 55 18.07 -1.91 -28.20
CA ASP A 55 17.95 -2.18 -29.63
C ASP A 55 17.18 -3.49 -29.84
N LEU A 56 16.04 -3.39 -30.52
CA LEU A 56 15.17 -4.54 -30.77
C LEU A 56 15.84 -5.53 -31.72
N GLU A 57 16.62 -5.06 -32.69
CA GLU A 57 17.30 -5.95 -33.64
C GLU A 57 18.33 -6.83 -32.93
N ALA A 58 19.03 -6.29 -31.94
CA ALA A 58 19.94 -7.06 -31.09
C ALA A 58 19.22 -8.17 -30.29
N LEU A 59 17.95 -7.99 -29.94
CA LEU A 59 17.17 -9.03 -29.23
C LEU A 59 16.80 -10.20 -30.14
N PHE A 60 16.55 -9.95 -31.43
CA PHE A 60 16.12 -10.97 -32.38
C PHE A 60 17.29 -11.58 -33.19
N ALA A 61 18.44 -10.90 -33.27
CA ALA A 61 19.61 -11.35 -34.02
C ALA A 61 20.29 -12.60 -33.42
N LEU A 62 20.04 -12.93 -32.14
CA LEU A 62 20.75 -14.00 -31.44
C LEU A 62 20.12 -15.39 -31.58
N THR A 63 18.92 -15.52 -32.16
CA THR A 63 18.28 -16.83 -32.31
C THR A 63 17.58 -16.99 -33.66
N PRO A 64 17.99 -17.96 -34.49
CA PRO A 64 17.10 -18.47 -35.54
C PRO A 64 15.83 -19.00 -34.87
N ARG A 65 14.69 -18.41 -35.19
CA ARG A 65 13.39 -18.90 -34.74
C ARG A 65 13.20 -20.29 -35.36
N ARG A 66 13.17 -21.34 -34.54
CA ARG A 66 12.68 -22.64 -35.00
C ARG A 66 11.19 -22.48 -35.27
N GLU A 67 10.82 -22.42 -36.53
CA GLU A 67 9.43 -22.53 -36.95
C GLU A 67 8.94 -23.93 -36.57
N THR A 68 8.07 -24.01 -35.55
CA THR A 68 7.20 -25.19 -35.41
C THR A 68 5.98 -24.93 -36.26
N SER A 69 6.04 -25.30 -37.54
CA SER A 69 4.83 -25.40 -38.37
C SER A 69 4.02 -26.59 -37.88
N CYS A 70 2.78 -26.36 -37.44
CA CYS A 70 1.84 -27.45 -37.22
C CYS A 70 1.46 -28.10 -38.56
N ALA A 71 1.33 -29.43 -38.55
CA ALA A 71 0.78 -30.22 -39.65
C ALA A 71 -0.76 -30.14 -39.67
#